data_AF-I1ZEU0-F1
#
_entry.id   AF-I1ZEU0-F1
#
_cell.length_a   1.000
_cell.length_b   1.000
_cell.length_c   1.000
_cell.angle_alpha   90.00
_cell.angle_beta   90.00
_cell.angle_gamma   90.00
#
_symmetry.space_group_name_H-M   'P 1'
#
loop_
_entity.id
_entity.type
_entity.pdbx_description
1 polymer ?
#
loop_
_entity_poly.entity_id
_entity_poly.type
_entity_poly.pdbx_seq_one_letter_code
_entity_poly.pdbx_strand_id
1 'polypeptide(L)'
;RPRRFSDLAITTALMVKRVFSLPLRALQGFLDSVFKLANIPLVCPHYTCISRRAKEVEVSFKTKTRGTIQHLAIDATGLKVYGEGEWKVKKHGTDGKRRVWHKLHIAVDTNTHEIVAAE
;
A
#
# COMPACT_ATOMS: atom_id res chain seq x y z
N ARG A 1 -4.50 8.02 -22.99
CA ARG A 1 -5.95 7.99 -22.66
C ARG A 1 -6.21 9.01 -21.55
N PRO A 2 -7.29 9.81 -21.63
CA PRO A 2 -7.61 10.81 -20.61
C PRO A 2 -7.84 10.15 -19.23
N ARG A 3 -7.46 10.86 -18.15
CA ARG A 3 -7.67 10.39 -16.78
C ARG A 3 -9.17 10.41 -16.47
N ARG A 4 -9.77 9.22 -16.29
CA ARG A 4 -11.20 9.08 -15.99
C ARG A 4 -11.56 9.32 -14.52
N PHE A 5 -10.58 9.21 -13.62
CA PHE A 5 -10.77 9.36 -12.18
C PHE A 5 -9.85 10.47 -11.65
N SER A 6 -10.29 11.22 -10.64
CA SER A 6 -9.46 12.25 -9.97
C SER A 6 -8.37 11.61 -9.10
N ASP A 7 -7.34 12.36 -8.72
CA ASP A 7 -6.34 11.91 -7.74
C ASP A 7 -6.98 11.68 -6.36
N LEU A 8 -8.01 12.48 -6.01
CA LEU A 8 -8.80 12.29 -4.79
C LEU A 8 -9.44 10.90 -4.74
N ALA A 9 -10.11 10.46 -5.82
CA ALA A 9 -10.75 9.14 -5.87
C ALA A 9 -9.74 7.99 -5.67
N ILE A 10 -8.54 8.11 -6.26
CA ILE A 10 -7.46 7.12 -6.09
C ILE A 10 -6.94 7.13 -4.65
N THR A 11 -6.70 8.32 -4.09
CA THR A 11 -6.23 8.50 -2.72
C THR A 11 -7.21 7.89 -1.72
N THR A 12 -8.52 8.16 -1.87
CA THR A 12 -9.56 7.59 -1.02
C THR A 12 -9.57 6.06 -1.08
N ALA A 13 -9.48 5.47 -2.29
CA ALA A 13 -9.40 4.03 -2.43
C ALA A 13 -8.16 3.45 -1.73
N LEU A 14 -7.00 4.09 -1.85
CA LEU A 14 -5.76 3.67 -1.20
C LEU A 14 -5.81 3.82 0.34
N MET A 15 -6.51 4.84 0.86
CA MET A 15 -6.77 4.98 2.29
C MET A 15 -7.64 3.84 2.82
N VAL A 16 -8.75 3.52 2.15
CA VAL A 16 -9.61 2.38 2.50
C VAL A 16 -8.83 1.07 2.46
N LYS A 17 -8.01 0.87 1.42
CA LYS A 17 -7.12 -0.28 1.30
C LYS A 17 -6.22 -0.45 2.53
N ARG A 18 -5.67 0.65 3.03
CA ARG A 18 -4.75 0.65 4.18
C ARG A 18 -5.49 0.37 5.48
N VAL A 19 -6.61 1.06 5.73
CA VAL A 19 -7.40 0.91 6.97
C VAL A 19 -7.92 -0.52 7.13
N PHE A 20 -8.43 -1.13 6.06
CA PHE A 20 -8.97 -2.49 6.09
C PHE A 20 -7.97 -3.57 5.69
N SER A 21 -6.70 -3.22 5.44
CA SER A 21 -5.64 -4.14 5.01
C SER A 21 -6.02 -5.01 3.78
N LEU A 22 -6.79 -4.46 2.84
CA LEU A 22 -7.32 -5.21 1.69
C LEU A 22 -6.30 -5.33 0.54
N PRO A 23 -6.29 -6.46 -0.20
CA PRO A 23 -5.65 -6.51 -1.51
C PRO A 23 -6.47 -5.70 -2.54
N LEU A 24 -5.81 -5.17 -3.58
CA LEU A 24 -6.46 -4.26 -4.54
C LEU A 24 -7.68 -4.84 -5.27
N ARG A 25 -7.70 -6.15 -5.51
CA ARG A 25 -8.88 -6.82 -6.11
C ARG A 25 -10.07 -6.86 -5.15
N ALA A 26 -9.83 -7.15 -3.88
CA ALA A 26 -10.88 -7.14 -2.86
C ALA A 26 -11.37 -5.72 -2.59
N LEU A 27 -10.46 -4.73 -2.59
CA LEU A 27 -10.80 -3.31 -2.46
C LEU A 27 -11.82 -2.86 -3.51
N GLN A 28 -11.64 -3.27 -4.77
CA GLN A 28 -12.56 -2.90 -5.84
C GLN A 28 -13.98 -3.38 -5.53
N GLY A 29 -14.14 -4.68 -5.22
CA GLY A 29 -15.43 -5.26 -4.86
C GLY A 29 -16.02 -4.69 -3.55
N PHE A 30 -15.16 -4.36 -2.58
CA PHE A 30 -15.57 -3.70 -1.34
C PHE A 30 -16.16 -2.32 -1.60
N LEU A 31 -15.47 -1.47 -2.37
CA LEU A 31 -15.95 -0.12 -2.70
C LEU A 31 -17.23 -0.16 -3.54
N ASP A 32 -17.32 -1.07 -4.52
CA ASP A 32 -18.54 -1.28 -5.31
C ASP A 32 -19.71 -1.72 -4.42
N SER A 33 -19.47 -2.56 -3.41
CA SER A 33 -20.50 -2.97 -2.45
C SER A 33 -20.97 -1.83 -1.56
N VAL A 34 -20.05 -0.95 -1.13
CA VAL A 34 -20.38 0.25 -0.34
C VAL A 34 -21.22 1.23 -1.18
N PHE A 35 -20.86 1.48 -2.44
CA PHE A 35 -21.64 2.35 -3.32
C PHE A 35 -23.05 1.80 -3.56
N LYS A 36 -23.16 0.49 -3.78
CA LYS A 36 -24.46 -0.19 -3.91
C LYS A 36 -25.30 -0.06 -2.63
N LEU A 37 -24.70 -0.28 -1.47
CA LEU A 37 -25.38 -0.18 -0.17
C LEU A 37 -25.87 1.26 0.09
N ALA A 38 -25.07 2.26 -0.28
CA ALA A 38 -25.40 3.67 -0.13
C ALA A 38 -26.31 4.22 -1.24
N ASN A 39 -26.71 3.39 -2.22
CA ASN A 39 -27.48 3.78 -3.39
C ASN A 39 -26.85 4.95 -4.19
N ILE A 40 -25.52 4.94 -4.30
CA ILE A 40 -24.73 5.97 -4.99
C ILE A 40 -24.39 5.46 -6.41
N PRO A 41 -24.67 6.24 -7.48
CA PRO A 41 -24.39 5.83 -8.86
C PRO A 41 -22.91 6.04 -9.24
N LEU A 42 -21.99 5.55 -8.41
CA LEU A 42 -20.54 5.58 -8.64
C LEU A 42 -20.00 4.16 -8.85
N VAL A 43 -18.88 4.09 -9.58
CA VAL A 43 -18.17 2.83 -9.86
C VAL A 43 -16.73 2.95 -9.39
N CYS A 44 -16.22 1.93 -8.70
CA CYS A 44 -14.84 1.90 -8.28
C CYS A 44 -13.88 1.87 -9.49
N PRO A 45 -12.76 2.62 -9.47
CA PRO A 45 -11.70 2.43 -10.44
C PRO A 45 -11.22 0.97 -10.44
N HIS A 46 -10.96 0.40 -11.62
CA HIS A 46 -10.43 -0.95 -11.73
C HIS A 46 -9.09 -1.06 -10.98
N TYR A 47 -8.82 -2.21 -10.34
CA TYR A 47 -7.63 -2.40 -9.50
C TYR A 47 -6.31 -2.09 -10.22
N THR A 48 -6.24 -2.28 -11.54
CA THR A 48 -5.05 -1.93 -12.35
C THR A 48 -4.86 -0.42 -12.47
N CYS A 49 -5.95 0.36 -12.53
CA CYS A 49 -5.90 1.82 -12.54
C CYS A 49 -5.37 2.33 -11.20
N ILE A 50 -5.90 1.81 -10.09
CA ILE A 50 -5.44 2.14 -8.73
C ILE A 50 -3.97 1.78 -8.57
N SER A 51 -3.56 0.56 -8.96
CA SER A 51 -2.17 0.10 -8.85
C SER A 51 -1.19 0.99 -9.61
N ARG A 52 -1.51 1.36 -10.86
CA ARG A 52 -0.64 2.22 -11.67
C ARG A 52 -0.53 3.62 -11.07
N ARG A 53 -1.65 4.20 -10.65
CA ARG A 53 -1.70 5.57 -10.15
C ARG A 53 -1.20 5.73 -8.72
N ALA A 54 -1.14 4.66 -7.94
CA ALA A 54 -0.53 4.68 -6.61
C ALA A 54 0.94 5.13 -6.62
N LYS A 55 1.62 5.07 -7.78
CA LYS A 55 3.00 5.59 -7.94
C LYS A 55 3.06 7.10 -8.19
N GLU A 56 1.98 7.68 -8.70
CA GLU A 56 1.91 9.08 -9.12
C GLU A 56 1.22 9.97 -8.08
N VAL A 57 0.36 9.37 -7.25
CA VAL A 57 -0.45 10.10 -6.27
C VAL A 57 0.22 10.07 -4.91
N GLU A 58 0.45 11.25 -4.33
CA GLU A 58 0.90 11.36 -2.94
C GLU A 58 -0.22 10.91 -2.00
N VAL A 59 0.00 9.80 -1.30
CA VAL A 59 -0.89 9.36 -0.22
C VAL A 59 -0.20 9.63 1.10
N SER A 60 -0.59 10.74 1.74
CA SER A 60 -0.14 11.08 3.09
C SER A 60 -0.78 10.11 4.10
N PHE A 61 -0.07 9.05 4.45
CA PHE A 61 -0.39 8.19 5.59
C PHE A 61 0.24 8.79 6.85
N LYS A 62 -0.37 9.83 7.42
CA LYS A 62 0.09 10.33 8.72
C LYS A 62 -0.29 9.30 9.78
N THR A 63 0.70 8.59 10.33
CA THR A 63 0.57 7.96 11.64
C THR A 63 0.34 9.10 12.64
N LYS A 64 -0.80 9.08 13.34
CA LYS A 64 -1.03 10.04 14.42
C LYS A 64 0.00 9.70 15.50
N THR A 65 0.96 10.57 15.76
CA THR A 65 1.82 10.42 16.95
C THR A 65 0.98 10.79 18.17
N ARG A 66 0.92 9.89 19.16
CA ARG A 66 0.16 10.11 20.41
C ARG A 66 0.90 11.01 21.41
N GLY A 67 1.40 12.16 20.95
CA GLY A 67 2.12 13.14 21.78
C GLY A 67 3.64 13.09 21.60
N THR A 68 4.37 13.53 22.63
CA THR A 68 5.83 13.67 22.62
C THR A 68 6.52 12.31 22.68
N ILE A 69 7.42 12.03 21.72
CA ILE A 69 8.23 10.82 21.70
C ILE A 69 9.36 10.97 22.72
N GLN A 70 9.32 10.17 23.79
CA GLN A 70 10.34 10.22 24.85
C GLN A 70 11.52 9.29 24.56
N HIS A 71 11.24 8.12 24.00
CA HIS A 71 12.22 7.07 23.73
C HIS A 71 11.97 6.48 22.34
N LEU A 72 13.03 6.41 21.53
CA LEU A 72 12.97 5.97 20.14
C LEU A 72 13.88 4.74 19.98
N ALA A 73 13.31 3.62 19.54
CA ALA A 73 14.07 2.45 19.12
C ALA A 73 14.29 2.51 17.60
N ILE A 74 15.52 2.23 17.16
CA ILE A 74 15.89 2.18 15.75
C ILE A 74 16.45 0.79 15.47
N ASP A 75 15.86 0.10 14.50
CA ASP A 75 16.32 -1.20 14.02
C ASP A 75 16.24 -1.29 12.49
N ALA A 76 16.96 -2.23 11.89
CA ALA A 76 16.98 -2.46 10.46
C ALA A 76 16.49 -3.87 10.12
N THR A 77 15.54 -3.97 9.19
CA THR A 77 15.03 -5.25 8.70
C THR A 77 15.30 -5.45 7.21
N GLY A 78 15.46 -6.72 6.80
CA GLY A 78 15.62 -7.09 5.39
C GLY A 78 14.28 -7.35 4.73
N LEU A 79 13.92 -6.55 3.74
CA LEU A 79 12.74 -6.75 2.90
C LEU A 79 13.09 -7.52 1.64
N LYS A 80 12.44 -8.66 1.43
CA LYS A 80 12.49 -9.38 0.16
C LYS A 80 11.49 -8.78 -0.82
N VAL A 81 11.97 -8.30 -1.97
CA VAL A 81 11.09 -7.78 -3.03
C VAL A 81 10.60 -8.95 -3.87
N TYR A 82 9.29 -9.20 -3.81
CA TYR A 82 8.63 -10.20 -4.63
C TYR A 82 8.13 -9.60 -5.94
N GLY A 83 8.28 -10.35 -7.03
CA GLY A 83 7.83 -9.93 -8.36
C GLY A 83 7.70 -11.11 -9.31
N GLU A 84 7.62 -10.81 -10.60
CA GLU A 84 7.56 -11.77 -11.71
C GLU A 84 8.54 -12.94 -11.53
N GLY A 85 9.72 -12.64 -11.02
CA GLY A 85 10.80 -13.60 -10.95
C GLY A 85 10.59 -14.78 -10.02
N GLU A 86 9.91 -14.56 -8.90
CA GLU A 86 9.62 -15.64 -7.95
C GLU A 86 8.64 -16.66 -8.55
N TRP A 87 7.67 -16.20 -9.33
CA TRP A 87 6.75 -17.09 -10.05
C TRP A 87 7.46 -17.85 -11.17
N LYS A 88 8.31 -17.17 -11.96
CA LYS A 88 9.08 -17.79 -13.04
C LYS A 88 10.07 -18.84 -12.52
N VAL A 89 10.82 -18.56 -11.46
CA VAL A 89 11.69 -19.57 -10.81
C VAL A 89 10.86 -20.76 -10.34
N LYS A 90 9.70 -20.54 -9.71
CA LYS A 90 8.85 -21.64 -9.22
C LYS A 90 8.28 -22.49 -10.36
N LYS A 91 7.99 -21.89 -11.53
CA LYS A 91 7.38 -22.59 -12.68
C LYS A 91 8.38 -23.20 -13.65
N HIS A 92 9.51 -22.54 -13.88
CA HIS A 92 10.44 -22.87 -14.96
C HIS A 92 11.86 -23.18 -14.45
N GLY A 93 12.09 -23.17 -13.13
CA GLY A 93 13.38 -23.49 -12.51
C GLY A 93 14.46 -22.42 -12.69
N THR A 94 14.24 -21.45 -13.57
CA THR A 94 15.13 -20.30 -13.78
C THR A 94 14.31 -19.07 -14.18
N ASP A 95 14.84 -17.89 -13.85
CA ASP A 95 14.20 -16.61 -14.20
C ASP A 95 15.19 -15.60 -14.81
N GLY A 96 16.49 -15.87 -14.80
CA GLY A 96 17.51 -14.95 -15.27
C GLY A 96 17.63 -13.64 -14.46
N LYS A 97 16.65 -13.29 -13.62
CA LYS A 97 16.69 -12.14 -12.69
C LYS A 97 17.02 -12.63 -11.27
N ARG A 98 17.85 -11.84 -10.57
CA ARG A 98 18.26 -12.12 -9.19
C ARG A 98 17.22 -11.60 -8.21
N ARG A 99 17.02 -12.33 -7.11
CA ARG A 99 16.23 -11.85 -5.96
C ARG A 99 16.86 -10.58 -5.39
N VAL A 100 16.04 -9.56 -5.16
CA VAL A 100 16.50 -8.29 -4.57
C VAL A 100 16.00 -8.20 -3.13
N TRP A 101 16.93 -7.91 -2.23
CA TRP A 101 16.67 -7.59 -0.84
C TRP A 101 16.99 -6.12 -0.62
N HIS A 102 16.09 -5.39 0.04
CA HIS A 102 16.33 -4.01 0.47
C HIS A 102 16.41 -3.98 1.99
N LYS A 103 17.34 -3.19 2.54
CA LYS A 103 17.40 -2.94 3.97
C LYS A 103 16.49 -1.76 4.29
N LEU A 104 15.60 -1.95 5.24
CA LEU A 104 14.67 -0.91 5.72
C LEU A 104 15.05 -0.59 7.17
N HIS A 105 15.44 0.65 7.43
CA HIS A 105 15.62 1.18 8.77
C HIS A 105 14.28 1.71 9.26
N ILE A 106 13.86 1.29 10.45
CA ILE A 106 12.59 1.70 11.05
C ILE A 106 12.88 2.31 12.41
N ALA A 107 12.31 3.49 12.66
CA ALA A 107 12.30 4.12 13.97
C ALA A 107 10.91 4.01 14.59
N VAL A 108 10.84 3.48 15.81
CA VAL A 108 9.59 3.17 16.52
C VAL A 108 9.61 3.81 17.90
N ASP A 109 8.52 4.46 18.29
CA ASP A 109 8.33 4.92 19.66
C ASP A 109 8.15 3.71 20.58
N THR A 110 9.00 3.57 21.60
CA THR A 110 8.98 2.39 22.48
C THR A 110 7.75 2.33 23.38
N ASN A 111 7.05 3.44 23.58
CA ASN A 111 5.87 3.48 24.45
C ASN A 111 4.59 3.13 23.68
N THR A 112 4.45 3.64 22.46
CA THR A 112 3.24 3.47 21.64
C THR A 112 3.37 2.36 20.61
N HIS A 113 4.59 1.93 20.32
CA HIS A 113 4.94 1.02 19.23
C HIS A 113 4.55 1.56 17.84
N GLU A 114 4.34 2.87 17.71
CA GLU A 114 4.04 3.51 16.43
C GLU A 114 5.33 3.78 15.64
N ILE A 115 5.29 3.56 14.34
CA ILE A 115 6.40 3.89 13.44
C ILE A 115 6.46 5.42 13.30
N VAL A 116 7.61 5.99 13.67
CA VAL A 116 7.91 7.42 13.63
C VAL A 116 8.58 7.78 12.30
N ALA A 117 9.50 6.93 11.83
CA ALA A 117 10.20 7.11 10.56
C ALA A 117 10.57 5.75 9.95
N ALA A 118 10.73 5.71 8.64
CA ALA A 118 11.22 4.55 7.92
C ALA A 118 12.01 4.99 6.68
N GLU A 119 13.18 4.39 6.45
CA GLU A 119 14.10 4.65 5.32
C GLU A 119 14.63 3.36 4.70
#